data_AF-S0DW52-F1
#
_entry.id   AF-S0DW52-F1
#
_cell.length_a   1.000
_cell.length_b   1.000
_cell.length_c   1.000
_cell.angle_alpha   90.00
_cell.angle_beta   90.00
_cell.angle_gamma   90.00
#
_symmetry.space_group_name_H-M   'P 1'
#
loop_
_entity.id
_entity.type
_entity.pdbx_description
1 polymer ?
#
loop_
_entity_poly.entity_id
_entity_poly.type
_entity_poly.pdbx_seq_one_letter_code
_entity_poly.pdbx_strand_id
1 'polypeptide(L)'
;MSCLGKRPKSSPELGIHLDGDTYIPGDTITGLVYRTTHIVSPDSSLSVSIIGTASTSEPFKDRNGDFAWGIKLHHHCQTIFTGPLHIENGGHKEWTFNIPVPLYVDPKVNNGRQNFSYIPLETTDHELPPSYVLGDGREERTSACIQYVIEAKLTVEVHGETEAFEAIFPFKVIPLTTDAPIADFKSRRIRYPRKISTQSLIPGSEDLKLSSLQKIRKNFSFSSDPNLAFDVFVDVPRIIQLDNPTPIPIKLLVAPNWQKTSPIIQNVPQEVKIRTVHIWIVTETSLNGIFGARRTEVDLGVVQALNKLNTKLRIPFKRQWEPIDVGELCGLRIGLQDTGFPQEWNFAQSEFTHSFCTYNMMVTHGIKWWVEGEIAGVKFDVGGEADLLILKPSDDRVRPEGMDGESSRTAEAEAEAEVQRDESWIRPPVEEAAPAYRNLDGT
;
A
#
# COMPACT_ATOMS: atom_id res chain seq x y z
N MET A 1 -23.03 7.64 15.36
CA MET A 1 -22.07 6.70 14.74
C MET A 1 -22.45 6.53 13.27
N SER A 2 -22.01 7.44 12.40
CA SER A 2 -22.25 7.35 10.95
C SER A 2 -21.29 6.32 10.36
N CYS A 3 -21.78 5.12 10.11
CA CYS A 3 -21.04 4.14 9.33
C CYS A 3 -21.25 4.53 7.87
N LEU A 4 -20.16 4.84 7.17
CA LEU A 4 -20.17 5.33 5.79
C LEU A 4 -20.71 4.36 4.75
N GLY A 5 -20.98 3.12 5.15
CA GLY A 5 -21.46 2.04 4.31
C GLY A 5 -22.73 1.40 4.84
N LYS A 6 -23.31 0.51 4.03
CA LYS A 6 -24.41 -0.36 4.46
C LYS A 6 -23.92 -1.22 5.63
N ARG A 7 -24.69 -1.20 6.72
CA ARG A 7 -24.38 -2.04 7.89
C ARG A 7 -24.75 -3.50 7.60
N PRO A 8 -23.96 -4.46 8.09
CA PRO A 8 -24.35 -5.86 8.06
C PRO A 8 -25.74 -6.04 8.66
N LYS A 9 -26.59 -6.80 7.98
CA LYS A 9 -27.97 -7.08 8.39
C LYS A 9 -28.22 -8.57 8.19
N SER A 10 -28.56 -9.26 9.26
CA SER A 10 -28.94 -10.67 9.21
C SER A 10 -29.90 -10.93 10.37
N SER A 11 -30.93 -11.71 10.11
CA SER A 11 -31.93 -12.11 11.10
C SER A 11 -32.46 -13.51 10.77
N PRO A 12 -33.26 -14.13 11.67
CA PRO A 12 -33.98 -15.36 11.36
C PRO A 12 -34.93 -15.25 10.15
N GLU A 13 -35.36 -14.02 9.82
CA GLU A 13 -36.24 -13.75 8.68
C GLU A 13 -35.51 -13.78 7.35
N LEU A 14 -34.22 -13.41 7.34
CA LEU A 14 -33.34 -13.57 6.18
C LEU A 14 -31.86 -13.42 6.61
N GLY A 15 -31.02 -14.34 6.15
CA GLY A 15 -29.57 -14.30 6.35
C GLY A 15 -28.81 -14.71 5.11
N ILE A 16 -27.53 -14.35 5.05
CA ILE A 16 -26.59 -14.70 3.98
C ILE A 16 -25.39 -15.39 4.63
N HIS A 17 -24.91 -16.44 3.99
CA HIS A 17 -23.63 -17.07 4.27
C HIS A 17 -22.82 -17.14 2.98
N LEU A 18 -21.57 -16.67 3.02
CA LEU A 18 -20.62 -16.74 1.90
C LEU A 18 -19.53 -17.75 2.23
N ASP A 19 -19.00 -18.41 1.20
CA ASP A 19 -17.90 -19.38 1.35
C ASP A 19 -16.56 -18.71 1.69
N GLY A 20 -16.42 -17.43 1.34
CA GLY A 20 -15.30 -16.56 1.71
C GLY A 20 -15.75 -15.11 1.94
N ASP A 21 -14.87 -14.32 2.54
CA ASP A 21 -15.12 -12.90 2.84
C ASP A 21 -14.23 -11.94 2.01
N THR A 22 -13.35 -12.48 1.18
CA THR A 22 -12.35 -11.75 0.41
C THR A 22 -12.26 -12.33 -0.99
N TYR A 23 -12.33 -11.47 -2.00
CA TYR A 23 -12.39 -11.83 -3.41
C TYR A 23 -11.55 -10.90 -4.28
N ILE A 24 -11.09 -11.42 -5.41
CA ILE A 24 -10.36 -10.69 -6.44
C ILE A 24 -11.34 -10.41 -7.58
N PRO A 25 -11.24 -9.25 -8.28
CA PRO A 25 -12.04 -9.01 -9.48
C PRO A 25 -11.93 -10.18 -10.47
N GLY A 26 -13.07 -10.69 -10.95
CA GLY A 26 -13.15 -11.89 -11.79
C GLY A 26 -13.44 -13.20 -11.05
N ASP A 27 -13.26 -13.25 -9.72
CA ASP A 27 -13.69 -14.40 -8.91
C ASP A 27 -15.22 -14.57 -8.97
N THR A 28 -15.71 -15.76 -8.62
CA THR A 28 -17.14 -16.02 -8.44
C THR A 28 -17.45 -16.16 -6.96
N ILE A 29 -18.30 -15.27 -6.43
CA ILE A 29 -18.84 -15.40 -5.08
C ILE A 29 -19.84 -16.54 -5.09
N THR A 30 -19.66 -17.48 -4.17
CA THR A 30 -20.57 -18.59 -3.91
C THR A 30 -21.06 -18.51 -2.47
N GLY A 31 -22.32 -18.86 -2.27
CA GLY A 31 -22.94 -18.79 -0.96
C GLY A 31 -24.40 -19.21 -0.98
N LEU A 32 -25.05 -19.00 0.16
CA LEU A 32 -26.46 -19.30 0.34
C LEU A 32 -27.19 -18.17 1.08
N VAL A 33 -28.45 -17.99 0.72
CA VAL A 33 -29.43 -17.22 1.48
C VAL A 33 -30.25 -18.20 2.28
N TYR A 34 -30.50 -17.91 3.55
CA TYR A 34 -31.30 -18.77 4.42
C TYR A 34 -32.39 -17.99 5.14
N ARG A 35 -33.47 -18.70 5.49
CA ARG A 35 -34.55 -18.22 6.36
C ARG A 35 -34.98 -19.35 7.29
N THR A 36 -35.20 -19.02 8.56
CA THR A 36 -35.65 -19.97 9.60
C THR A 36 -37.00 -19.59 10.22
N THR A 37 -37.54 -18.43 9.86
CA THR A 37 -38.86 -17.98 10.35
C THR A 37 -39.99 -18.56 9.48
N HIS A 38 -41.01 -19.09 10.14
CA HIS A 38 -42.24 -19.58 9.50
C HIS A 38 -42.83 -18.56 8.52
N ILE A 39 -43.30 -19.05 7.37
CA ILE A 39 -44.01 -18.24 6.39
C ILE A 39 -44.87 -19.13 5.50
N VAL A 40 -46.03 -18.61 5.10
CA VAL A 40 -46.87 -19.20 4.06
C VAL A 40 -47.22 -18.07 3.11
N SER A 41 -46.72 -18.15 1.88
CA SER A 41 -46.95 -17.13 0.85
C SER A 41 -47.19 -17.78 -0.50
N PRO A 42 -48.29 -17.43 -1.20
CA PRO A 42 -48.60 -18.00 -2.51
C PRO A 42 -47.69 -17.49 -3.62
N ASP A 43 -47.12 -16.29 -3.46
CA ASP A 43 -46.18 -15.68 -4.39
C ASP A 43 -45.04 -15.00 -3.63
N SER A 44 -43.81 -15.32 -4.03
CA SER A 44 -42.61 -14.83 -3.40
C SER A 44 -41.48 -14.72 -4.42
N SER A 45 -40.62 -13.74 -4.24
CA SER A 45 -39.44 -13.53 -5.08
C SER A 45 -38.22 -13.23 -4.21
N LEU A 46 -37.14 -13.97 -4.43
CA LEU A 46 -35.86 -13.75 -3.77
C LEU A 46 -34.84 -13.31 -4.81
N SER A 47 -34.21 -12.17 -4.54
CA SER A 47 -33.13 -11.63 -5.34
C SER A 47 -31.87 -11.46 -4.52
N VAL A 48 -30.72 -11.59 -5.18
CA VAL A 48 -29.39 -11.33 -4.62
C VAL A 48 -28.71 -10.30 -5.50
N SER A 49 -28.10 -9.29 -4.88
CA SER A 49 -27.41 -8.21 -5.56
C SER A 49 -25.99 -8.03 -5.04
N ILE A 50 -25.04 -7.80 -5.94
CA ILE A 50 -23.71 -7.29 -5.62
C ILE A 50 -23.72 -5.78 -5.79
N ILE A 51 -23.31 -5.06 -4.75
CA ILE A 51 -23.32 -3.60 -4.72
C ILE A 51 -21.94 -3.12 -4.28
N GLY A 52 -21.32 -2.26 -5.10
CA GLY A 52 -20.08 -1.57 -4.76
C GLY A 52 -20.31 -0.07 -4.62
N THR A 53 -19.83 0.54 -3.54
CA THR A 53 -19.99 1.98 -3.26
C THR A 53 -18.72 2.60 -2.71
N ALA A 54 -18.39 3.81 -3.19
CA ALA A 54 -17.37 4.68 -2.61
C ALA A 54 -18.03 5.86 -1.89
N SER A 55 -18.03 5.84 -0.57
CA SER A 55 -18.73 6.78 0.30
C SER A 55 -17.78 7.74 1.02
N THR A 56 -18.27 8.94 1.34
CA THR A 56 -17.54 10.00 2.06
C THR A 56 -18.41 10.57 3.19
N SER A 57 -17.78 11.00 4.29
CA SER A 57 -18.50 11.59 5.45
C SER A 57 -19.19 12.90 5.15
N GLU A 58 -18.83 13.54 4.05
CA GLU A 58 -19.48 14.73 3.54
C GLU A 58 -20.33 14.36 2.32
N PRO A 59 -21.61 14.78 2.29
CA PRO A 59 -22.47 14.54 1.16
C PRO A 59 -22.08 15.45 -0.01
N PHE A 60 -22.21 14.94 -1.24
CA PHE A 60 -22.04 15.71 -2.47
C PHE A 60 -23.38 15.83 -3.22
N LYS A 61 -23.46 16.75 -4.18
CA LYS A 61 -24.62 16.81 -5.09
C LYS A 61 -24.41 15.84 -6.25
N ASP A 62 -25.32 14.89 -6.38
CA ASP A 62 -25.33 13.88 -7.44
C ASP A 62 -25.73 14.49 -8.80
N ARG A 63 -25.72 13.70 -9.88
CA ARG A 63 -26.09 14.16 -11.23
C ARG A 63 -27.44 14.86 -11.31
N ASN A 64 -28.40 14.49 -10.45
CA ASN A 64 -29.74 15.07 -10.39
C ASN A 64 -29.81 16.33 -9.50
N GLY A 65 -28.80 16.56 -8.67
CA GLY A 65 -28.75 17.67 -7.71
C GLY A 65 -29.13 17.31 -6.29
N ASP A 66 -29.42 16.03 -6.05
CA ASP A 66 -29.74 15.50 -4.73
C ASP A 66 -28.47 15.24 -3.92
N PHE A 67 -28.60 15.32 -2.60
CA PHE A 67 -27.48 15.00 -1.71
C PHE A 67 -27.26 13.49 -1.67
N ALA A 68 -26.07 13.05 -2.08
CA ALA A 68 -25.62 11.68 -2.02
C ALA A 68 -24.40 11.55 -1.10
N TRP A 69 -24.33 10.43 -0.39
CA TRP A 69 -23.25 10.12 0.56
C TRP A 69 -22.17 9.20 -0.05
N GLY A 70 -22.37 8.74 -1.28
CA GLY A 70 -21.44 7.90 -1.99
C GLY A 70 -21.75 7.75 -3.47
N ILE A 71 -20.74 7.34 -4.22
CA ILE A 71 -20.81 7.01 -5.64
C ILE A 71 -20.99 5.49 -5.77
N LYS A 72 -21.97 5.09 -6.58
CA LYS A 72 -22.13 3.68 -6.96
C LYS A 72 -21.04 3.31 -7.96
N LEU A 73 -20.25 2.30 -7.60
CA LEU A 73 -19.21 1.72 -8.44
C LEU A 73 -19.76 0.56 -9.26
N HIS A 74 -20.69 -0.21 -8.69
CA HIS A 74 -21.27 -1.35 -9.37
C HIS A 74 -22.62 -1.73 -8.75
N HIS A 75 -23.52 -2.28 -9.56
CA HIS A 75 -24.76 -2.90 -9.09
C HIS A 75 -25.22 -3.95 -10.10
N HIS A 76 -25.23 -5.20 -9.68
CA HIS A 76 -25.81 -6.30 -10.44
C HIS A 76 -26.77 -7.09 -9.54
N CYS A 77 -27.93 -7.44 -10.07
CA CYS A 77 -29.01 -8.11 -9.35
C CYS A 77 -29.49 -9.34 -10.12
N GLN A 78 -29.64 -10.45 -9.42
CA GLN A 78 -30.10 -11.74 -9.94
C GLN A 78 -31.27 -12.24 -9.08
N THR A 79 -32.36 -12.66 -9.72
CA THR A 79 -33.44 -13.37 -9.04
C THR A 79 -33.08 -14.85 -8.94
N ILE A 80 -33.06 -15.40 -7.74
CA ILE A 80 -32.64 -16.80 -7.46
C ILE A 80 -33.82 -17.70 -7.07
N PHE A 81 -34.98 -17.12 -6.76
CA PHE A 81 -36.20 -17.89 -6.51
C PHE A 81 -37.43 -17.06 -6.88
N THR A 82 -38.44 -17.72 -7.44
CA THR A 82 -39.77 -17.16 -7.70
C THR A 82 -40.80 -18.27 -7.54
N GLY A 83 -41.88 -17.98 -6.82
CA GLY A 83 -42.99 -18.90 -6.63
C GLY A 83 -43.45 -19.03 -5.17
N PRO A 84 -44.32 -20.00 -4.87
CA PRO A 84 -44.89 -20.16 -3.54
C PRO A 84 -43.83 -20.55 -2.51
N LEU A 85 -43.87 -19.90 -1.35
CA LEU A 85 -42.95 -20.15 -0.25
C LEU A 85 -43.70 -20.64 0.99
N HIS A 86 -43.36 -21.85 1.42
CA HIS A 86 -43.85 -22.42 2.67
C HIS A 86 -42.67 -22.87 3.53
N ILE A 87 -42.56 -22.30 4.73
CA ILE A 87 -41.61 -22.71 5.77
C ILE A 87 -42.43 -23.00 7.02
N GLU A 88 -42.43 -24.25 7.46
CA GLU A 88 -43.14 -24.69 8.66
C GLU A 88 -42.49 -24.12 9.93
N ASN A 89 -43.22 -24.14 11.05
CA ASN A 89 -42.67 -23.69 12.33
C ASN A 89 -41.54 -24.63 12.79
N GLY A 90 -40.35 -24.08 13.03
CA GLY A 90 -39.13 -24.86 13.29
C GLY A 90 -38.44 -25.42 12.04
N GLY A 91 -38.99 -25.15 10.85
CA GLY A 91 -38.35 -25.45 9.57
C GLY A 91 -37.35 -24.37 9.14
N HIS A 92 -36.61 -24.64 8.07
CA HIS A 92 -35.75 -23.66 7.40
C HIS A 92 -35.76 -23.87 5.90
N LYS A 93 -35.38 -22.84 5.15
CA LYS A 93 -35.20 -22.89 3.70
C LYS A 93 -33.91 -22.18 3.33
N GLU A 94 -33.21 -22.75 2.36
CA GLU A 94 -31.95 -22.26 1.85
C GLU A 94 -32.00 -22.16 0.33
N TRP A 95 -31.35 -21.15 -0.22
CA TRP A 95 -31.20 -20.91 -1.64
C TRP A 95 -29.74 -20.58 -1.94
N THR A 96 -29.09 -21.44 -2.72
CA THR A 96 -27.72 -21.20 -3.18
C THR A 96 -27.69 -20.16 -4.28
N PHE A 97 -26.62 -19.36 -4.34
CA PHE A 97 -26.36 -18.46 -5.45
C PHE A 97 -24.89 -18.48 -5.85
N ASN A 98 -24.65 -18.02 -7.08
CA ASN A 98 -23.31 -17.69 -7.57
C ASN A 98 -23.39 -16.34 -8.30
N ILE A 99 -22.44 -15.45 -8.05
CA ILE A 99 -22.42 -14.12 -8.65
C ILE A 99 -20.97 -13.71 -8.93
N PRO A 100 -20.62 -13.33 -10.17
CA PRO A 100 -19.25 -12.94 -10.48
C PRO A 100 -18.91 -11.57 -9.88
N VAL A 101 -17.69 -11.45 -9.35
CA VAL A 101 -17.11 -10.14 -9.00
C VAL A 101 -16.70 -9.46 -10.31
N PRO A 102 -17.19 -8.25 -10.61
CA PRO A 102 -16.89 -7.59 -11.86
C PRO A 102 -15.42 -7.18 -11.92
N LEU A 103 -14.83 -7.22 -13.11
CA LEU A 103 -13.47 -6.72 -13.35
C LEU A 103 -13.40 -5.18 -13.29
N TYR A 104 -14.48 -4.52 -13.73
CA TYR A 104 -14.56 -3.08 -13.91
C TYR A 104 -15.76 -2.49 -13.17
N VAL A 105 -15.68 -1.21 -12.86
CA VAL A 105 -16.84 -0.43 -12.42
C VAL A 105 -17.91 -0.38 -13.51
N ASP A 106 -19.17 -0.23 -13.13
CA ASP A 106 -20.27 -0.01 -14.07
C ASP A 106 -20.58 1.50 -14.17
N PRO A 107 -20.19 2.18 -15.26
CA PRO A 107 -20.47 3.61 -15.40
C PRO A 107 -21.97 3.93 -15.49
N LYS A 108 -22.83 2.95 -15.81
CA LYS A 108 -24.28 3.17 -15.94
C LYS A 108 -24.96 3.40 -14.61
N VAL A 109 -24.41 2.85 -13.52
CA VAL A 109 -24.97 3.04 -12.17
C VAL A 109 -24.38 4.24 -11.45
N ASN A 110 -23.34 4.86 -12.01
CA ASN A 110 -22.65 5.99 -11.43
C ASN A 110 -23.57 7.22 -11.34
N ASN A 111 -23.71 7.73 -10.12
CA ASN A 111 -24.52 8.91 -9.78
C ASN A 111 -23.67 10.19 -9.59
N GLY A 112 -22.37 10.14 -9.85
CA GLY A 112 -21.42 11.24 -9.71
C GLY A 112 -21.61 12.38 -10.71
N ARG A 113 -20.88 13.48 -10.49
CA ARG A 113 -20.79 14.64 -11.39
C ARG A 113 -19.38 14.78 -11.94
N GLN A 114 -19.25 15.04 -13.24
CA GLN A 114 -17.94 15.11 -13.90
C GLN A 114 -17.03 16.19 -13.30
N ASN A 115 -17.60 17.34 -12.90
CA ASN A 115 -16.86 18.46 -12.30
C ASN A 115 -16.25 18.14 -10.92
N PHE A 116 -16.64 17.02 -10.32
CA PHE A 116 -16.18 16.55 -9.01
C PHE A 116 -15.69 15.10 -9.11
N SER A 117 -15.12 14.73 -10.27
CA SER A 117 -14.64 13.39 -10.54
C SER A 117 -13.16 13.39 -10.90
N TYR A 118 -12.35 12.51 -10.29
CA TYR A 118 -10.93 12.36 -10.64
C TYR A 118 -10.72 11.61 -11.97
N ILE A 119 -11.72 10.86 -12.41
CA ILE A 119 -11.73 10.11 -13.67
C ILE A 119 -12.98 10.44 -14.50
N PRO A 120 -12.99 10.23 -15.82
CA PRO A 120 -14.20 10.41 -16.63
C PRO A 120 -15.33 9.46 -16.21
N LEU A 121 -16.56 9.97 -16.06
CA LEU A 121 -17.70 9.18 -15.58
C LEU A 121 -18.11 8.03 -16.50
N GLU A 122 -17.83 8.16 -17.80
CA GLU A 122 -18.23 7.20 -18.84
C GLU A 122 -17.16 6.12 -19.11
N THR A 123 -16.07 6.12 -18.34
CA THR A 123 -14.98 5.15 -18.44
C THR A 123 -15.51 3.73 -18.16
N THR A 124 -15.30 2.81 -19.11
CA THR A 124 -15.79 1.41 -19.02
C THR A 124 -14.70 0.41 -18.63
N ASP A 125 -13.44 0.82 -18.76
CA ASP A 125 -12.22 0.06 -18.44
C ASP A 125 -11.64 0.46 -17.09
N HIS A 126 -12.37 1.23 -16.28
CA HIS A 126 -11.92 1.57 -14.93
C HIS A 126 -12.07 0.34 -14.03
N GLU A 127 -10.92 -0.24 -13.64
CA GLU A 127 -10.85 -1.42 -12.80
C GLU A 127 -11.59 -1.23 -11.47
N LEU A 128 -12.12 -2.34 -10.94
CA LEU A 128 -12.78 -2.33 -9.64
C LEU A 128 -11.75 -1.94 -8.54
N PRO A 129 -11.97 -0.87 -7.76
CA PRO A 129 -11.02 -0.43 -6.75
C PRO A 129 -10.97 -1.41 -5.55
N PRO A 130 -9.91 -1.34 -4.73
CA PRO A 130 -9.84 -2.14 -3.51
C PRO A 130 -10.90 -1.71 -2.50
N SER A 131 -11.29 -2.63 -1.62
CA SER A 131 -11.93 -2.25 -0.37
C SER A 131 -10.99 -1.37 0.44
N TYR A 132 -11.52 -0.27 0.99
CA TYR A 132 -10.69 0.75 1.61
C TYR A 132 -11.46 1.49 2.68
N VAL A 133 -10.80 1.84 3.78
CA VAL A 133 -11.39 2.66 4.86
C VAL A 133 -10.39 3.71 5.30
N LEU A 134 -10.81 4.97 5.23
CA LEU A 134 -10.10 6.11 5.79
C LEU A 134 -10.77 6.51 7.11
N GLY A 135 -10.06 6.34 8.22
CA GLY A 135 -10.49 6.70 9.57
C GLY A 135 -10.84 5.49 10.43
N ASP A 136 -10.39 5.50 11.70
CA ASP A 136 -10.56 4.41 12.67
C ASP A 136 -11.84 4.56 13.53
N GLY A 137 -12.76 5.44 13.13
CA GLY A 137 -14.00 5.72 13.83
C GLY A 137 -13.86 6.59 15.09
N ARG A 138 -12.67 7.15 15.40
CA ARG A 138 -12.48 8.06 16.55
C ARG A 138 -12.45 9.55 16.21
N GLU A 139 -12.18 9.92 14.96
CA GLU A 139 -12.13 11.32 14.52
C GLU A 139 -13.28 11.69 13.57
N GLU A 140 -14.02 12.74 13.95
CA GLU A 140 -15.33 13.08 13.37
C GLU A 140 -15.30 13.85 12.04
N ARG A 141 -14.14 14.26 11.52
CA ARG A 141 -14.15 15.35 10.50
C ARG A 141 -14.07 14.91 9.05
N THR A 142 -13.40 13.81 8.71
CA THR A 142 -13.37 13.34 7.31
C THR A 142 -13.07 11.85 7.24
N SER A 143 -14.07 11.04 6.88
CA SER A 143 -13.91 9.59 6.70
C SER A 143 -14.35 9.20 5.30
N ALA A 144 -13.74 8.16 4.74
CA ALA A 144 -14.10 7.62 3.44
C ALA A 144 -14.10 6.09 3.48
N CYS A 145 -14.91 5.45 2.64
CA CYS A 145 -15.02 4.00 2.60
C CYS A 145 -15.35 3.53 1.19
N ILE A 146 -14.64 2.51 0.71
CA ILE A 146 -15.03 1.71 -0.45
C ILE A 146 -15.51 0.37 0.10
N GLN A 147 -16.80 0.10 -0.08
CA GLN A 147 -17.48 -1.07 0.45
C GLN A 147 -18.12 -1.88 -0.68
N TYR A 148 -18.00 -3.20 -0.57
CA TYR A 148 -18.75 -4.16 -1.37
C TYR A 148 -19.65 -4.99 -0.47
N VAL A 149 -20.89 -5.18 -0.89
CA VAL A 149 -21.87 -5.98 -0.16
C VAL A 149 -22.64 -6.90 -1.10
N ILE A 150 -23.00 -8.06 -0.57
CA ILE A 150 -24.09 -8.88 -1.08
C ILE A 150 -25.36 -8.48 -0.33
N GLU A 151 -26.40 -8.16 -1.07
CA GLU A 151 -27.73 -7.88 -0.54
C GLU A 151 -28.71 -8.93 -1.04
N ALA A 152 -29.38 -9.62 -0.11
CA ALA A 152 -30.49 -10.51 -0.43
C ALA A 152 -31.80 -9.82 -0.06
N LYS A 153 -32.76 -9.82 -0.98
CA LYS A 153 -34.10 -9.26 -0.75
C LYS A 153 -35.16 -10.30 -1.10
N LEU A 154 -35.92 -10.69 -0.09
CA LEU A 154 -37.07 -11.58 -0.19
C LEU A 154 -38.35 -10.74 -0.14
N THR A 155 -39.11 -10.71 -1.22
CA THR A 155 -40.44 -10.10 -1.30
C THR A 155 -41.48 -11.20 -1.25
N VAL A 156 -42.51 -11.07 -0.43
CA VAL A 156 -43.56 -12.08 -0.24
C VAL A 156 -44.94 -11.43 -0.21
N GLU A 157 -45.95 -12.14 -0.69
CA GLU A 157 -47.35 -11.75 -0.51
C GLU A 157 -47.93 -12.45 0.73
N VAL A 158 -48.38 -11.68 1.72
CA VAL A 158 -48.95 -12.18 2.97
C VAL A 158 -50.24 -11.42 3.23
N HIS A 159 -51.37 -12.13 3.31
CA HIS A 159 -52.71 -11.54 3.51
C HIS A 159 -53.08 -10.42 2.51
N GLY A 160 -52.57 -10.49 1.27
CA GLY A 160 -52.81 -9.46 0.23
C GLY A 160 -51.93 -8.21 0.36
N GLU A 161 -51.00 -8.19 1.32
CA GLU A 161 -49.97 -7.16 1.43
C GLU A 161 -48.61 -7.72 1.00
N THR A 162 -47.77 -6.85 0.44
CA THR A 162 -46.39 -7.20 0.07
C THR A 162 -45.45 -6.87 1.21
N GLU A 163 -44.83 -7.88 1.80
CA GLU A 163 -43.77 -7.72 2.79
C GLU A 163 -42.39 -7.92 2.14
N ALA A 164 -41.37 -7.23 2.65
CA ALA A 164 -40.00 -7.36 2.17
C ALA A 164 -39.02 -7.58 3.33
N PHE A 165 -38.19 -8.62 3.22
CA PHE A 165 -37.12 -8.94 4.13
C PHE A 165 -35.77 -8.75 3.43
N GLU A 166 -34.76 -8.29 4.18
CA GLU A 166 -33.46 -7.98 3.62
C GLU A 166 -32.33 -8.50 4.51
N ALA A 167 -31.29 -9.00 3.88
CA ALA A 167 -30.02 -9.35 4.50
C ALA A 167 -28.88 -8.68 3.72
N ILE A 168 -27.84 -8.25 4.43
CA ILE A 168 -26.68 -7.55 3.88
C ILE A 168 -25.42 -8.18 4.48
N PHE A 169 -24.51 -8.63 3.62
CA PHE A 169 -23.24 -9.22 4.00
C PHE A 169 -22.08 -8.49 3.29
N PRO A 170 -21.16 -7.82 4.01
CA PRO A 170 -20.00 -7.19 3.39
C PRO A 170 -18.93 -8.20 3.02
N PHE A 171 -18.17 -7.91 1.97
CA PHE A 171 -16.96 -8.66 1.60
C PHE A 171 -15.87 -7.70 1.12
N LYS A 172 -14.62 -8.18 1.10
CA LYS A 172 -13.46 -7.42 0.67
C LYS A 172 -13.12 -7.73 -0.79
N VAL A 173 -12.75 -6.68 -1.52
CA VAL A 173 -12.18 -6.75 -2.86
C VAL A 173 -10.70 -6.41 -2.78
N ILE A 174 -9.85 -7.31 -3.26
CA ILE A 174 -8.40 -7.14 -3.34
C ILE A 174 -7.97 -7.28 -4.81
N PRO A 175 -7.73 -6.17 -5.53
CA PRO A 175 -7.25 -6.22 -6.90
C PRO A 175 -5.82 -6.77 -6.96
N LEU A 176 -5.60 -7.78 -7.81
CA LEU A 176 -4.28 -8.31 -8.14
C LEU A 176 -3.88 -7.92 -9.57
N THR A 177 -2.59 -8.07 -9.88
CA THR A 177 -2.09 -8.02 -11.27
C THR A 177 -1.66 -9.41 -11.72
N THR A 178 -1.82 -9.70 -13.01
CA THR A 178 -1.24 -10.89 -13.66
C THR A 178 0.26 -10.75 -13.93
N ASP A 179 0.81 -9.54 -13.74
CA ASP A 179 2.24 -9.30 -13.94
C ASP A 179 3.09 -10.00 -12.89
N ALA A 180 4.27 -10.46 -13.29
CA ALA A 180 5.24 -11.02 -12.36
C ALA A 180 5.72 -9.96 -11.35
N PRO A 181 6.16 -10.38 -10.14
CA PRO A 181 6.67 -9.44 -9.16
C PRO A 181 7.80 -8.57 -9.70
N ILE A 182 7.75 -7.28 -9.42
CA ILE A 182 8.77 -6.33 -9.90
C ILE A 182 10.14 -6.69 -9.32
N ALA A 183 11.18 -6.54 -10.14
CA ALA A 183 12.57 -6.64 -9.71
C ALA A 183 13.23 -5.25 -9.54
N ASP A 184 12.73 -4.22 -10.24
CA ASP A 184 13.28 -2.87 -10.23
C ASP A 184 12.38 -1.91 -9.44
N PHE A 185 12.84 -1.52 -8.26
CA PHE A 185 12.17 -0.58 -7.35
C PHE A 185 12.36 0.90 -7.74
N LYS A 186 13.05 1.17 -8.86
CA LYS A 186 13.39 2.52 -9.35
C LYS A 186 14.03 3.39 -8.27
N SER A 187 14.96 2.81 -7.50
CA SER A 187 15.56 3.47 -6.34
C SER A 187 16.22 4.79 -6.72
N ARG A 188 16.00 5.81 -5.91
CA ARG A 188 16.58 7.14 -6.07
C ARG A 188 17.57 7.42 -4.94
N ARG A 189 18.78 7.82 -5.33
CA ARG A 189 19.83 8.27 -4.42
C ARG A 189 19.65 9.74 -4.04
N ILE A 190 19.67 10.02 -2.74
CA ILE A 190 19.56 11.36 -2.18
C ILE A 190 20.81 11.66 -1.37
N ARG A 191 21.40 12.85 -1.57
CA ARG A 191 22.69 13.26 -0.99
C ARG A 191 22.49 14.31 0.10
N TYR A 192 23.13 14.09 1.25
CA TYR A 192 23.16 15.00 2.38
C TYR A 192 24.60 15.35 2.75
N PRO A 193 25.09 16.53 2.34
CA PRO A 193 26.38 17.03 2.78
C PRO A 193 26.37 17.32 4.29
N ARG A 194 27.38 16.82 4.99
CA ARG A 194 27.57 16.99 6.44
C ARG A 194 29.00 17.36 6.78
N LYS A 195 29.16 17.95 7.97
CA LYS A 195 30.45 18.34 8.52
C LYS A 195 30.44 18.14 10.03
N ILE A 196 31.49 17.52 10.56
CA ILE A 196 31.72 17.33 12.00
C ILE A 196 33.07 17.91 12.36
N SER A 197 33.18 18.51 13.54
CA SER A 197 34.41 19.11 14.06
C SER A 197 34.66 18.60 15.48
N THR A 198 35.72 17.81 15.70
CA THR A 198 36.09 17.32 17.04
C THR A 198 37.53 16.80 17.08
N GLN A 199 38.22 16.97 18.21
CA GLN A 199 39.55 16.40 18.46
C GLN A 199 39.54 14.86 18.41
N SER A 200 38.41 14.22 18.70
CA SER A 200 38.26 12.76 18.69
C SER A 200 38.46 12.13 17.31
N LEU A 201 38.50 12.93 16.23
CA LEU A 201 38.80 12.47 14.88
C LEU A 201 40.27 12.07 14.68
N ILE A 202 41.17 12.52 15.57
CA ILE A 202 42.60 12.21 15.51
C ILE A 202 42.84 10.85 16.20
N PRO A 203 43.42 9.86 15.50
CA PRO A 203 43.76 8.56 16.10
C PRO A 203 44.67 8.72 17.32
N GLY A 204 44.37 8.02 18.42
CA GLY A 204 45.14 8.07 19.67
C GLY A 204 44.74 9.18 20.66
N SER A 205 43.77 10.03 20.32
CA SER A 205 43.19 11.01 21.26
C SER A 205 42.20 10.39 22.27
N GLU A 206 41.84 9.11 22.09
CA GLU A 206 40.89 8.38 22.95
C GLU A 206 41.50 7.94 24.30
N ASP A 207 42.82 7.72 24.35
CA ASP A 207 43.56 7.17 25.51
C ASP A 207 44.20 8.23 26.42
N LEU A 208 44.05 9.52 26.09
CA LEU A 208 44.43 10.57 27.03
C LEU A 208 43.41 10.55 28.18
N LYS A 209 43.84 10.10 29.37
CA LYS A 209 43.14 10.28 30.65
C LYS A 209 42.97 11.79 30.92
N LEU A 210 42.01 12.39 30.24
CA LEU A 210 41.72 13.80 30.33
C LEU A 210 40.82 14.06 31.55
N SER A 211 41.16 15.12 32.28
CA SER A 211 40.48 15.50 33.52
C SER A 211 39.00 15.77 33.27
N SER A 212 38.17 15.67 34.32
CA SER A 212 36.72 15.88 34.24
C SER A 212 36.31 17.19 33.54
N LEU A 213 37.18 18.21 33.55
CA LEU A 213 37.00 19.49 32.85
C LEU A 213 37.24 19.41 31.34
N GLN A 214 38.06 18.48 30.87
CA GLN A 214 38.32 18.23 29.45
C GLN A 214 37.26 17.32 28.81
N LYS A 215 36.59 16.45 29.60
CA LYS A 215 35.39 15.71 29.13
C LYS A 215 34.23 16.65 28.77
N ILE A 216 34.09 17.77 29.49
CA ILE A 216 33.10 18.81 29.17
C ILE A 216 33.53 19.63 27.93
N ARG A 217 34.85 19.80 27.70
CA ARG A 217 35.39 20.43 26.46
C ARG A 217 35.22 19.58 25.20
N LYS A 218 35.02 18.26 25.30
CA LYS A 218 34.81 17.36 24.14
C LYS A 218 33.53 17.68 23.35
N ASN A 219 32.59 18.39 23.97
CA ASN A 219 31.31 18.79 23.37
C ASN A 219 31.29 20.25 22.87
N PHE A 220 32.39 20.99 23.00
CA PHE A 220 32.51 22.36 22.49
C PHE A 220 33.51 22.37 21.33
N SER A 221 33.03 22.70 20.14
CA SER A 221 33.85 22.84 18.93
C SER A 221 34.75 24.07 19.07
N PHE A 222 36.07 23.87 19.12
CA PHE A 222 37.04 24.97 19.08
C PHE A 222 37.47 25.24 17.64
N SER A 223 37.86 26.49 17.35
CA SER A 223 38.40 26.90 16.04
C SER A 223 39.57 26.02 15.55
N SER A 224 40.31 25.41 16.49
CA SER A 224 41.44 24.51 16.25
C SER A 224 41.07 23.05 15.97
N ASP A 225 39.80 22.67 16.03
CA ASP A 225 39.41 21.26 15.88
C ASP A 225 39.45 20.82 14.42
N PRO A 226 39.92 19.59 14.13
CA PRO A 226 39.93 19.09 12.78
C PRO A 226 38.49 18.88 12.29
N ASN A 227 38.28 19.23 11.03
CA ASN A 227 36.99 19.18 10.35
C ASN A 227 36.92 17.94 9.45
N LEU A 228 35.95 17.07 9.67
CA LEU A 228 35.59 15.99 8.76
C LEU A 228 34.38 16.42 7.93
N ALA A 229 34.55 16.47 6.61
CA ALA A 229 33.44 16.68 5.68
C ALA A 229 33.09 15.36 5.00
N PHE A 230 31.80 15.06 4.87
CA PHE A 230 31.32 13.81 4.27
C PHE A 230 29.92 14.00 3.69
N ASP A 231 29.54 13.07 2.84
CA ASP A 231 28.20 12.99 2.26
C ASP A 231 27.53 11.71 2.76
N VAL A 232 26.30 11.83 3.26
CA VAL A 232 25.43 10.69 3.52
C VAL A 232 24.53 10.51 2.32
N PHE A 233 24.50 9.31 1.76
CA PHE A 233 23.61 8.92 0.67
C PHE A 233 22.57 7.96 1.21
N VAL A 234 21.32 8.24 0.87
CA VAL A 234 20.18 7.36 1.16
C VAL A 234 19.54 7.02 -0.18
N ASP A 235 19.51 5.73 -0.50
CA ASP A 235 18.79 5.21 -1.65
C ASP A 235 17.44 4.68 -1.17
N VAL A 236 16.35 5.28 -1.66
CA VAL A 236 14.98 4.89 -1.33
C VAL A 236 14.24 4.42 -2.59
N PRO A 237 13.34 3.43 -2.49
CA PRO A 237 12.52 3.00 -3.63
C PRO A 237 11.59 4.13 -4.08
N ARG A 238 11.26 4.14 -5.37
CA ARG A 238 10.16 4.96 -5.91
C ARG A 238 8.94 4.15 -6.30
N ILE A 239 9.13 2.85 -6.46
CA ILE A 239 8.07 1.88 -6.72
C ILE A 239 8.27 0.74 -5.74
N ILE A 240 7.22 0.31 -5.08
CA ILE A 240 7.16 -0.94 -4.33
C ILE A 240 5.91 -1.70 -4.75
N GLN A 241 5.89 -3.00 -4.51
CA GLN A 241 4.74 -3.84 -4.81
C GLN A 241 4.36 -4.61 -3.54
N LEU A 242 3.06 -4.64 -3.25
CA LEU A 242 2.53 -5.43 -2.13
C LEU A 242 2.81 -6.92 -2.35
N ASP A 243 3.12 -7.62 -1.27
CA ASP A 243 3.43 -9.06 -1.24
C ASP A 243 4.60 -9.48 -2.16
N ASN A 244 5.46 -8.53 -2.55
CA ASN A 244 6.64 -8.85 -3.34
C ASN A 244 7.62 -9.72 -2.53
N PRO A 245 8.12 -10.84 -3.07
CA PRO A 245 9.06 -11.72 -2.37
C PRO A 245 10.45 -11.08 -2.21
N THR A 246 10.79 -10.04 -2.96
CA THR A 246 12.07 -9.33 -2.83
C THR A 246 11.94 -8.24 -1.77
N PRO A 247 12.82 -8.19 -0.75
CA PRO A 247 12.83 -7.10 0.21
C PRO A 247 12.97 -5.72 -0.47
N ILE A 248 12.24 -4.74 0.05
CA ILE A 248 12.30 -3.34 -0.35
C ILE A 248 13.71 -2.81 -0.05
N PRO A 249 14.46 -2.35 -1.06
CA PRO A 249 15.83 -1.91 -0.86
C PRO A 249 15.87 -0.51 -0.22
N ILE A 250 16.56 -0.38 0.90
CA ILE A 250 16.86 0.91 1.54
C ILE A 250 18.36 0.95 1.80
N LYS A 251 19.10 1.69 0.99
CA LYS A 251 20.58 1.64 1.03
C LYS A 251 21.18 2.88 1.65
N LEU A 252 22.12 2.67 2.57
CA LEU A 252 22.85 3.71 3.28
C LEU A 252 24.32 3.67 2.89
N LEU A 253 24.86 4.82 2.49
CA LEU A 253 26.29 4.98 2.20
C LEU A 253 26.79 6.28 2.82
N VAL A 254 27.98 6.25 3.40
CA VAL A 254 28.65 7.45 3.88
C VAL A 254 30.00 7.57 3.19
N ALA A 255 30.19 8.66 2.44
CA ALA A 255 31.41 8.90 1.67
C ALA A 255 32.16 10.13 2.19
N PRO A 256 33.48 10.03 2.43
CA PRO A 256 34.30 11.19 2.77
C PRO A 256 34.36 12.22 1.65
N ASN A 257 34.35 13.50 2.03
CA ASN A 257 34.74 14.61 1.17
C ASN A 257 36.15 15.08 1.55
N TRP A 258 37.16 14.45 0.95
CA TRP A 258 38.56 14.69 1.30
C TRP A 258 39.07 16.09 0.92
N GLN A 259 38.41 16.77 -0.03
CA GLN A 259 38.78 18.14 -0.41
C GLN A 259 38.39 19.16 0.66
N LYS A 260 37.30 18.90 1.40
CA LYS A 260 36.78 19.78 2.46
C LYS A 260 37.15 19.33 3.87
N THR A 261 37.87 18.21 3.99
CA THR A 261 38.34 17.64 5.25
C THR A 261 39.70 18.24 5.63
N SER A 262 39.93 18.48 6.92
CA SER A 262 41.20 19.00 7.44
C SER A 262 42.38 18.09 7.06
N PRO A 263 43.53 18.65 6.64
CA PRO A 263 44.68 17.86 6.18
C PRO A 263 45.18 16.81 7.19
N ILE A 264 45.12 17.14 8.49
CA ILE A 264 45.60 16.26 9.58
C ILE A 264 44.83 14.93 9.71
N ILE A 265 43.58 14.89 9.22
CA ILE A 265 42.74 13.68 9.21
C ILE A 265 42.38 13.23 7.80
N GLN A 266 43.06 13.79 6.78
CA GLN A 266 42.80 13.43 5.40
C GLN A 266 43.25 11.98 5.16
N ASN A 267 42.35 11.15 4.65
CA ASN A 267 42.54 9.69 4.48
C ASN A 267 42.69 8.89 5.78
N VAL A 268 42.37 9.47 6.94
CA VAL A 268 42.23 8.68 8.18
C VAL A 268 40.89 7.95 8.14
N PRO A 269 40.86 6.60 8.19
CA PRO A 269 39.62 5.86 8.26
C PRO A 269 38.85 6.22 9.52
N GLN A 270 37.57 6.56 9.36
CA GLN A 270 36.65 6.79 10.46
C GLN A 270 35.65 5.63 10.54
N GLU A 271 35.06 5.43 11.71
CA GLU A 271 33.95 4.49 11.86
C GLU A 271 32.64 5.29 11.95
N VAL A 272 31.68 4.96 11.09
CA VAL A 272 30.33 5.52 11.16
C VAL A 272 29.44 4.49 11.85
N LYS A 273 28.88 4.85 12.99
CA LYS A 273 27.91 4.02 13.72
C LYS A 273 26.51 4.52 13.40
N ILE A 274 25.68 3.70 12.77
CA ILE A 274 24.26 4.03 12.61
C ILE A 274 23.54 3.63 13.90
N ARG A 275 22.86 4.61 14.50
CA ARG A 275 22.15 4.45 15.78
C ARG A 275 20.70 4.04 15.56
N THR A 276 20.03 4.70 14.63
CA THR A 276 18.59 4.53 14.40
C THR A 276 18.28 4.74 12.93
N VAL A 277 17.38 3.92 12.38
CA VAL A 277 16.82 4.06 11.04
C VAL A 277 15.32 3.88 11.11
N HIS A 278 14.57 4.96 10.93
CA HIS A 278 13.12 4.89 10.78
C HIS A 278 12.75 5.06 9.31
N ILE A 279 11.77 4.26 8.88
CA ILE A 279 11.17 4.32 7.56
C ILE A 279 9.66 4.30 7.75
N TRP A 280 8.97 5.26 7.15
CA TRP A 280 7.52 5.34 7.17
C TRP A 280 6.97 5.32 5.76
N ILE A 281 5.80 4.69 5.62
CA ILE A 281 4.93 4.91 4.46
C ILE A 281 3.93 5.98 4.86
N VAL A 282 3.83 6.99 4.01
CA VAL A 282 2.87 8.07 4.12
C VAL A 282 1.77 7.79 3.11
N THR A 283 0.52 7.63 3.57
CA THR A 283 -0.64 7.50 2.68
C THR A 283 -1.43 8.80 2.72
N GLU A 284 -1.66 9.38 1.55
CA GLU A 284 -2.46 10.58 1.35
C GLU A 284 -3.75 10.21 0.63
N THR A 285 -4.89 10.48 1.25
CA THR A 285 -6.21 10.31 0.64
C THR A 285 -6.84 11.64 0.35
N SER A 286 -7.01 11.94 -0.92
CA SER A 286 -7.73 13.11 -1.40
C SER A 286 -9.17 12.73 -1.73
N LEU A 287 -10.12 13.57 -1.30
CA LEU A 287 -11.55 13.39 -1.56
C LEU A 287 -12.05 14.57 -2.38
N ASN A 288 -12.83 14.29 -3.42
CA ASN A 288 -13.37 15.34 -4.25
C ASN A 288 -14.32 16.27 -3.48
N GLY A 289 -14.19 17.57 -3.73
CA GLY A 289 -14.98 18.60 -3.05
C GLY A 289 -14.47 19.00 -1.66
N ILE A 290 -13.43 18.35 -1.14
CA ILE A 290 -12.79 18.68 0.14
C ILE A 290 -11.39 19.24 -0.13
N PHE A 291 -11.09 20.40 0.47
CA PHE A 291 -9.75 20.99 0.37
C PHE A 291 -8.76 20.25 1.27
N GLY A 292 -7.72 19.68 0.66
CA GLY A 292 -6.62 19.01 1.33
C GLY A 292 -6.73 17.48 1.35
N ALA A 293 -5.58 16.81 1.39
CA ALA A 293 -5.50 15.37 1.52
C ALA A 293 -5.41 14.98 3.01
N ARG A 294 -6.09 13.89 3.39
CA ARG A 294 -5.89 13.28 4.70
C ARG A 294 -4.64 12.44 4.65
N ARG A 295 -3.71 12.72 5.57
CA ARG A 295 -2.41 12.08 5.64
C ARG A 295 -2.35 11.12 6.81
N THR A 296 -1.87 9.91 6.58
CA THR A 296 -1.59 8.90 7.60
C THR A 296 -0.15 8.42 7.42
N GLU A 297 0.54 8.14 8.52
CA GLU A 297 1.92 7.66 8.51
C GLU A 297 2.00 6.33 9.25
N VAL A 298 2.61 5.32 8.63
CA VAL A 298 2.82 3.98 9.21
C VAL A 298 4.33 3.73 9.28
N ASP A 299 4.85 3.51 10.50
CA ASP A 299 6.25 3.12 10.71
C ASP A 299 6.43 1.66 10.32
N LEU A 300 7.41 1.38 9.46
CA LEU A 300 7.72 0.03 8.98
C LEU A 300 8.51 -0.82 9.99
N GLY A 301 8.84 -0.29 11.16
CA GLY A 301 9.41 -1.09 12.25
C GLY A 301 10.89 -1.45 12.06
N VAL A 302 11.61 -0.75 11.16
CA VAL A 302 13.00 -1.05 10.82
C VAL A 302 13.92 -1.00 12.04
N VAL A 303 13.72 -0.04 12.95
CA VAL A 303 14.48 0.06 14.21
C VAL A 303 14.31 -1.20 15.06
N GLN A 304 13.09 -1.67 15.21
CA GLN A 304 12.72 -2.83 16.00
C GLN A 304 13.34 -4.09 15.40
N ALA A 305 13.35 -4.21 14.09
CA ALA A 305 13.96 -5.33 13.39
C ALA A 305 15.49 -5.37 13.55
N LEU A 306 16.17 -4.24 13.35
CA LEU A 306 17.60 -4.12 13.55
C LEU A 306 18.01 -4.46 15.00
N ASN A 307 17.22 -4.01 15.98
CA ASN A 307 17.43 -4.32 17.39
C ASN A 307 17.26 -5.82 17.67
N LYS A 308 16.26 -6.48 17.07
CA LYS A 308 16.05 -7.94 17.21
C LYS A 308 17.21 -8.75 16.61
N LEU A 309 17.78 -8.28 15.50
CA LEU A 309 18.97 -8.90 14.90
C LEU A 309 20.26 -8.65 15.71
N ASN A 310 20.22 -7.77 16.72
CA ASN A 310 21.38 -7.33 17.50
C ASN A 310 22.53 -6.80 16.61
N THR A 311 22.17 -6.24 15.45
CA THR A 311 23.13 -5.79 14.44
C THR A 311 23.59 -4.36 14.74
N LYS A 312 24.86 -4.20 15.09
CA LYS A 312 25.49 -2.87 15.17
C LYS A 312 25.91 -2.43 13.77
N LEU A 313 25.06 -1.65 13.12
CA LEU A 313 25.33 -1.12 11.78
C LEU A 313 26.54 -0.17 11.79
N ARG A 314 27.62 -0.61 11.15
CA ARG A 314 28.87 0.14 11.00
C ARG A 314 29.13 0.35 9.51
N ILE A 315 29.13 1.61 9.07
CA ILE A 315 29.48 1.94 7.68
C ILE A 315 30.98 2.25 7.62
N PRO A 316 31.79 1.49 6.87
CA PRO A 316 33.21 1.74 6.73
C PRO A 316 33.46 3.02 5.93
N PHE A 317 34.26 3.93 6.49
CA PHE A 317 34.55 5.24 5.89
C PHE A 317 35.81 5.17 5.01
N LYS A 318 35.74 4.56 3.81
CA LYS A 318 36.84 4.58 2.83
C LYS A 318 36.38 5.00 1.41
N ARG A 319 37.35 5.11 0.48
CA ARG A 319 37.16 5.69 -0.86
C ARG A 319 36.23 4.91 -1.82
N GLN A 320 36.05 3.60 -1.62
CA GLN A 320 35.22 2.74 -2.47
C GLN A 320 34.51 1.73 -1.58
N TRP A 321 33.19 1.85 -1.40
CA TRP A 321 32.40 0.86 -0.66
C TRP A 321 30.99 0.72 -1.21
N GLU A 322 30.46 -0.49 -1.02
CA GLU A 322 29.09 -0.85 -1.29
C GLU A 322 28.16 -0.27 -0.21
N PRO A 323 27.02 0.30 -0.60
CA PRO A 323 25.98 0.72 0.34
C PRO A 323 25.50 -0.45 1.22
N ILE A 324 25.17 -0.17 2.47
CA ILE A 324 24.49 -1.15 3.34
C ILE A 324 22.99 -1.10 3.04
N ASP A 325 22.42 -2.22 2.61
CA ASP A 325 20.97 -2.33 2.42
C ASP A 325 20.28 -2.74 3.73
N VAL A 326 19.72 -1.77 4.45
CA VAL A 326 18.98 -2.05 5.69
C VAL A 326 17.64 -2.70 5.43
N GLY A 327 17.08 -2.52 4.23
CA GLY A 327 15.87 -3.19 3.80
C GLY A 327 16.12 -4.69 3.66
N GLU A 328 17.15 -5.07 2.93
CA GLU A 328 17.56 -6.48 2.78
C GLU A 328 17.95 -7.11 4.12
N LEU A 329 18.77 -6.43 4.93
CA LEU A 329 19.22 -6.93 6.24
C LEU A 329 18.05 -7.27 7.17
N CYS A 330 16.96 -6.51 7.06
CA CYS A 330 15.78 -6.68 7.89
C CYS A 330 14.70 -7.53 7.22
N GLY A 331 14.89 -7.99 5.99
CA GLY A 331 13.85 -8.66 5.20
C GLY A 331 12.64 -7.77 4.92
N LEU A 332 12.86 -6.48 4.62
CA LEU A 332 11.82 -5.48 4.57
C LEU A 332 10.77 -5.76 3.51
N ARG A 333 9.59 -6.22 3.91
CA ARG A 333 8.46 -6.50 3.00
C ARG A 333 7.18 -5.90 3.55
N ILE A 334 6.32 -5.45 2.64
CA ILE A 334 4.95 -5.06 2.95
C ILE A 334 4.02 -5.95 2.15
N GLY A 335 2.92 -6.37 2.77
CA GLY A 335 2.01 -7.35 2.20
C GLY A 335 0.63 -7.26 2.81
N LEU A 336 -0.34 -7.87 2.13
CA LEU A 336 -1.72 -8.01 2.60
C LEU A 336 -1.90 -9.24 3.49
N GLN A 337 -1.09 -10.29 3.28
CA GLN A 337 -1.19 -11.56 4.00
C GLN A 337 -0.10 -11.74 5.06
N ASP A 338 1.14 -11.37 4.72
CA ASP A 338 2.28 -11.49 5.62
C ASP A 338 3.18 -10.29 5.43
N THR A 339 3.54 -9.65 6.54
CA THR A 339 4.53 -8.58 6.53
C THR A 339 5.77 -9.17 7.15
N GLY A 340 6.92 -8.97 6.52
CA GLY A 340 8.18 -9.62 6.91
C GLY A 340 8.69 -9.22 8.29
N PHE A 341 7.87 -8.60 9.14
CA PHE A 341 8.24 -8.05 10.43
C PHE A 341 7.40 -8.53 11.59
N PRO A 342 8.02 -8.63 12.77
CA PRO A 342 7.38 -9.05 14.00
C PRO A 342 6.65 -7.90 14.73
N GLN A 343 6.22 -6.86 14.02
CA GLN A 343 5.34 -5.85 14.59
C GLN A 343 3.90 -6.30 14.35
N GLU A 344 3.21 -6.71 15.42
CA GLU A 344 1.77 -6.97 15.37
C GLU A 344 1.08 -5.64 15.05
N TRP A 345 0.76 -5.43 13.77
CA TRP A 345 -0.07 -4.30 13.37
C TRP A 345 -1.49 -4.54 13.85
N ASN A 346 -2.00 -3.66 14.71
CA ASN A 346 -3.40 -3.73 15.14
C ASN A 346 -4.34 -3.57 13.94
N PHE A 347 -5.55 -4.15 14.02
CA PHE A 347 -6.62 -4.07 13.01
C PHE A 347 -6.94 -2.66 12.44
N ALA A 348 -6.51 -1.59 13.11
CA ALA A 348 -6.67 -0.20 12.65
C ALA A 348 -5.50 0.33 11.78
N GLN A 349 -4.38 -0.39 11.72
CA GLN A 349 -3.15 -0.05 10.98
C GLN A 349 -2.85 -1.07 9.86
N SER A 350 -3.72 -2.06 9.66
CA SER A 350 -3.38 -3.33 9.02
C SER A 350 -3.70 -3.45 7.52
N GLU A 351 -4.01 -2.37 6.81
CA GLU A 351 -4.34 -2.49 5.38
C GLU A 351 -3.53 -1.48 4.57
N PHE A 352 -2.26 -1.83 4.32
CA PHE A 352 -1.54 -1.25 3.18
C PHE A 352 -2.39 -1.47 1.93
N THR A 353 -2.57 -0.43 1.14
CA THR A 353 -3.26 -0.52 -0.14
C THR A 353 -2.35 -0.02 -1.23
N HIS A 354 -2.58 -0.48 -2.45
CA HIS A 354 -1.87 0.06 -3.61
C HIS A 354 -2.35 1.48 -3.90
N SER A 355 -1.58 2.25 -4.67
CA SER A 355 -2.06 3.55 -5.12
C SER A 355 -3.22 3.35 -6.10
N PHE A 356 -4.37 3.96 -5.82
CA PHE A 356 -5.56 3.85 -6.68
C PHE A 356 -6.32 5.17 -6.73
N CYS A 357 -7.21 5.28 -7.70
CA CYS A 357 -8.11 6.40 -7.86
C CYS A 357 -9.50 5.87 -8.22
N THR A 358 -10.54 6.53 -7.75
CA THR A 358 -11.94 6.32 -8.12
C THR A 358 -12.53 7.65 -8.58
N TYR A 359 -13.83 7.67 -8.89
CA TYR A 359 -14.53 8.91 -9.19
C TYR A 359 -14.37 9.98 -8.09
N ASN A 360 -14.53 9.66 -6.80
CA ASN A 360 -14.50 10.66 -5.71
C ASN A 360 -13.29 10.58 -4.78
N MET A 361 -12.37 9.64 -5.00
CA MET A 361 -11.26 9.38 -4.09
C MET A 361 -9.95 9.16 -4.85
N MET A 362 -8.85 9.66 -4.31
CA MET A 362 -7.51 9.37 -4.79
C MET A 362 -6.62 9.01 -3.60
N VAL A 363 -5.96 7.85 -3.68
CA VAL A 363 -5.04 7.36 -2.65
C VAL A 363 -3.63 7.29 -3.25
N THR A 364 -2.74 8.12 -2.73
CA THR A 364 -1.34 8.22 -3.12
C THR A 364 -0.42 7.93 -1.94
N HIS A 365 0.84 7.65 -2.24
CA HIS A 365 1.83 7.24 -1.25
C HIS A 365 3.12 8.05 -1.34
N GLY A 366 3.79 8.16 -0.19
CA GLY A 366 5.14 8.68 -0.04
C GLY A 366 5.96 7.75 0.86
N ILE A 367 7.28 7.83 0.72
CA ILE A 367 8.22 7.22 1.65
C ILE A 367 8.94 8.32 2.42
N LYS A 368 8.96 8.21 3.73
CA LYS A 368 9.63 9.14 4.64
C LYS A 368 10.69 8.39 5.42
N TRP A 369 11.84 8.99 5.65
CA TRP A 369 12.94 8.36 6.38
C TRP A 369 13.63 9.31 7.34
N TRP A 370 14.22 8.73 8.37
CA TRP A 370 15.08 9.40 9.33
C TRP A 370 16.20 8.46 9.77
N VAL A 371 17.45 8.90 9.59
CA VAL A 371 18.66 8.15 9.94
C VAL A 371 19.47 8.97 10.93
N GLU A 372 19.75 8.40 12.10
CA GLU A 372 20.69 8.95 13.09
C GLU A 372 21.98 8.13 13.06
N GLY A 373 23.12 8.80 12.94
CA GLY A 373 24.43 8.19 13.02
C GLY A 373 25.39 8.95 13.92
N GLU A 374 26.58 8.39 14.09
CA GLU A 374 27.65 8.94 14.90
C GLU A 374 29.01 8.67 14.26
N ILE A 375 29.89 9.68 14.29
CA ILE A 375 31.31 9.55 13.95
C ILE A 375 32.13 10.16 15.08
N ALA A 376 33.09 9.41 15.61
CA ALA A 376 34.00 9.86 16.67
C ALA A 376 33.28 10.49 17.89
N GLY A 377 32.12 9.94 18.30
CA GLY A 377 31.33 10.46 19.42
C GLY A 377 30.37 11.61 19.07
N VAL A 378 30.45 12.17 17.86
CA VAL A 378 29.58 13.27 17.41
C VAL A 378 28.44 12.73 16.55
N LYS A 379 27.21 13.10 16.92
CA LYS A 379 25.99 12.67 16.25
C LYS A 379 25.74 13.48 14.97
N PHE A 380 25.10 12.84 14.01
CA PHE A 380 24.49 13.49 12.85
C PHE A 380 23.17 12.80 12.53
N ASP A 381 22.26 13.53 11.90
CA ASP A 381 21.01 13.02 11.39
C ASP A 381 20.81 13.44 9.92
N VAL A 382 20.03 12.64 9.20
CA VAL A 382 19.50 12.97 7.87
C VAL A 382 18.09 12.44 7.75
N GLY A 383 17.23 13.16 7.05
CA GLY A 383 15.86 12.74 6.82
C GLY A 383 15.27 13.42 5.59
N GLY A 384 14.17 12.86 5.12
CA GLY A 384 13.49 13.36 3.94
C GLY A 384 12.23 12.57 3.65
N GLU A 385 11.58 12.97 2.58
CA GLU A 385 10.38 12.35 2.06
C GLU A 385 10.43 12.38 0.53
N ALA A 386 9.85 11.38 -0.11
CA ALA A 386 9.78 11.27 -1.56
C ALA A 386 8.48 10.57 -1.99
N ASP A 387 7.98 10.91 -3.18
CA ASP A 387 6.87 10.20 -3.82
C ASP A 387 7.17 8.70 -3.95
N LEU A 388 6.14 7.90 -3.70
CA LEU A 388 6.19 6.46 -3.80
C LEU A 388 4.95 5.95 -4.53
N LEU A 389 5.14 5.07 -5.51
CA LEU A 389 4.07 4.30 -6.12
C LEU A 389 4.01 2.92 -5.47
N ILE A 390 2.85 2.56 -4.90
CA ILE A 390 2.60 1.20 -4.41
C ILE A 390 1.76 0.46 -5.45
N LEU A 391 2.26 -0.66 -5.93
CA LEU A 391 1.60 -1.53 -6.90
C LEU A 391 0.81 -2.65 -6.23
N LYS A 392 -0.19 -3.17 -6.95
CA LYS A 392 -0.99 -4.34 -6.56
C LYS A 392 -0.13 -5.60 -6.40
N PRO A 393 -0.54 -6.55 -5.56
CA PRO A 393 0.14 -7.84 -5.49
C PRO A 393 0.00 -8.62 -6.80
N SER A 394 0.97 -9.48 -7.09
CA SER A 394 0.89 -10.43 -8.21
C SER A 394 -0.09 -11.57 -7.88
N ASP A 395 -0.80 -12.06 -8.88
CA ASP A 395 -1.66 -13.24 -8.74
C ASP A 395 -0.85 -14.53 -8.87
N ASP A 396 -0.41 -15.06 -7.73
CA ASP A 396 0.34 -16.32 -7.65
C ASP A 396 -0.47 -17.56 -8.09
N ARG A 397 -1.80 -17.43 -8.26
CA ARG A 397 -2.65 -18.50 -8.82
C ARG A 397 -2.42 -18.69 -10.31
N VAL A 398 -2.01 -17.62 -11.01
CA VAL A 398 -1.68 -17.65 -12.44
C VAL A 398 -0.20 -17.90 -12.59
N ARG A 399 0.25 -19.13 -12.32
CA ARG A 399 1.56 -19.55 -12.81
C ARG A 399 1.47 -19.63 -14.34
N PRO A 400 2.35 -18.98 -15.10
CA PRO A 400 2.40 -19.21 -16.53
C PRO A 400 2.66 -20.70 -16.76
N GLU A 401 1.74 -21.35 -17.49
CA GLU A 401 1.96 -22.69 -18.01
C GLU A 401 3.26 -22.68 -18.82
N GLY A 402 4.33 -23.30 -18.29
CA GLY A 402 5.60 -23.43 -19.00
C GLY A 402 6.88 -23.48 -18.18
N MET A 403 6.87 -23.36 -16.85
CA MET A 403 8.10 -23.42 -16.04
C MET A 403 8.06 -24.40 -14.87
N ASP A 404 7.51 -25.60 -15.09
CA ASP A 404 7.77 -26.75 -14.21
C ASP A 404 8.56 -27.83 -14.97
N GLY A 405 9.87 -27.87 -14.67
CA GLY A 405 10.60 -29.11 -14.39
C GLY A 405 11.21 -29.90 -15.55
N GLU A 406 12.51 -29.71 -15.79
CA GLU A 406 13.43 -30.87 -15.80
C GLU A 406 14.83 -30.47 -15.33
N SER A 407 15.32 -31.18 -14.31
CA SER A 407 16.64 -31.04 -13.72
C SER A 407 17.56 -32.13 -14.24
N SER A 408 18.80 -31.74 -14.56
CA SER A 408 20.04 -32.54 -14.60
C SER A 408 20.47 -33.20 -15.93
N ARG A 409 21.50 -32.56 -16.51
CA ARG A 409 22.74 -33.11 -17.12
C ARG A 409 22.64 -34.04 -18.34
N THR A 410 23.02 -33.50 -19.50
CA THR A 410 24.23 -33.85 -20.31
C THR A 410 24.24 -32.92 -21.53
N ALA A 411 25.25 -32.06 -21.70
CA ALA A 411 26.53 -32.30 -22.36
C ALA A 411 26.56 -31.49 -23.67
N GLU A 412 27.49 -30.53 -23.68
CA GLU A 412 28.31 -29.99 -24.78
C GLU A 412 27.94 -30.29 -26.26
N ALA A 413 28.18 -29.25 -27.07
CA ALA A 413 27.97 -29.09 -28.52
C ALA A 413 26.59 -28.51 -28.85
N GLU A 414 26.44 -27.34 -29.46
CA GLU A 414 27.24 -26.77 -30.54
C GLU A 414 27.44 -25.25 -30.38
N ALA A 415 28.65 -24.82 -30.72
CA ALA A 415 29.01 -23.44 -30.95
C ALA A 415 28.54 -22.97 -32.34
N GLU A 416 28.54 -21.65 -32.51
CA GLU A 416 28.51 -20.90 -33.78
C GLU A 416 27.13 -20.64 -34.42
N ALA A 417 26.55 -19.47 -34.06
CA ALA A 417 25.85 -18.63 -35.02
C ALA A 417 25.99 -17.15 -34.61
N GLU A 418 26.94 -16.51 -35.29
CA GLU A 418 27.20 -15.10 -35.54
C GLU A 418 26.32 -14.03 -34.86
N VAL A 419 27.03 -13.23 -34.05
CA VAL A 419 26.70 -11.86 -33.69
C VAL A 419 26.68 -10.98 -34.94
N GLN A 420 25.50 -10.58 -35.41
CA GLN A 420 25.36 -9.35 -36.20
C GLN A 420 25.03 -8.20 -35.25
N ARG A 421 26.07 -7.42 -34.94
CA ARG A 421 25.96 -6.07 -34.37
C ARG A 421 25.34 -5.17 -35.43
N ASP A 422 24.13 -4.71 -35.21
CA ASP A 422 23.60 -3.55 -35.91
C ASP A 422 23.86 -2.30 -35.06
N GLU A 423 24.88 -1.55 -35.45
CA GLU A 423 25.19 -0.23 -34.89
C GLU A 423 24.28 0.82 -35.53
N SER A 424 23.13 1.08 -34.92
CA SER A 424 22.37 2.30 -35.15
C SER A 424 22.12 3.04 -33.83
N TRP A 425 23.23 3.55 -33.28
CA TRP A 425 23.23 4.56 -32.23
C TRP A 425 22.73 5.89 -32.81
N ILE A 426 21.49 6.25 -32.46
CA ILE A 426 20.90 7.56 -32.19
C ILE A 426 19.40 7.40 -32.45
N ARG A 427 18.66 7.02 -31.42
CA ARG A 427 17.23 7.37 -31.30
C ARG A 427 17.14 8.43 -30.21
N PRO A 428 16.49 9.58 -30.45
CA PRO A 428 16.18 10.50 -29.36
C PRO A 428 15.37 9.75 -28.28
N PRO A 429 15.42 10.18 -27.02
CA PRO A 429 14.63 9.57 -25.97
C PRO A 429 13.16 9.58 -26.40
N VAL A 430 12.49 8.44 -26.29
CA VAL A 430 11.03 8.42 -26.25
C VAL A 430 10.67 9.26 -25.02
N GLU A 431 9.94 10.36 -25.22
CA GLU A 431 9.28 11.06 -24.12
C GLU A 431 8.49 10.00 -23.34
N GLU A 432 8.94 9.68 -22.12
CA GLU A 432 8.18 8.89 -21.17
C GLU A 432 6.86 9.64 -20.96
N ALA A 433 5.79 9.14 -21.57
CA ALA A 433 4.45 9.58 -21.24
C ALA A 433 4.25 9.33 -19.74
N ALA A 434 4.13 10.41 -18.98
CA ALA A 434 3.67 10.34 -17.61
C ALA A 434 2.33 9.57 -17.60
N PRO A 435 2.05 8.76 -16.57
CA PRO A 435 0.75 8.12 -16.45
C PRO A 435 -0.34 9.20 -16.50
N ALA A 436 -1.42 8.93 -17.25
CA ALA A 436 -2.38 9.92 -17.75
C ALA A 436 -3.01 10.87 -16.71
N TYR A 437 -2.87 10.57 -15.41
CA TYR A 437 -3.39 11.37 -14.30
C TYR A 437 -2.41 12.42 -13.75
N ARG A 438 -1.15 12.48 -14.21
CA ARG A 438 -0.18 13.52 -13.81
C ARG A 438 -0.22 14.79 -14.67
N ASN A 439 -1.11 14.88 -15.67
CA ASN A 439 -1.29 16.08 -16.48
C ASN A 439 -2.34 17.01 -15.86
N LEU A 440 -2.11 17.46 -14.63
CA LEU A 440 -2.86 18.57 -14.02
C LEU A 440 -1.89 19.53 -13.34
N ASP A 441 -0.86 19.94 -14.08
CA ASP A 441 -0.17 21.20 -13.82
C ASP A 441 -0.58 22.20 -14.91
N GLY A 442 -1.31 23.24 -14.51
CA GLY A 442 -1.39 24.51 -15.26
C GLY A 442 -2.75 24.94 -15.81
N THR A 443 -3.54 25.65 -15.01
CA THR A 443 -3.70 27.12 -15.14
C THR A 443 -4.15 27.75 -13.83
#